data_AF-A0A081PXI7-F1
#
_entry.id   AF-A0A081PXI7-F1
#
_cell.length_a   1.000
_cell.length_b   1.000
_cell.length_c   1.000
_cell.angle_alpha   90.00
_cell.angle_beta   90.00
_cell.angle_gamma   90.00
#
_symmetry.space_group_name_H-M   'P 1'
#
loop_
_entity.id
_entity.type
_entity.pdbx_description
1 polymer ?
#
loop_
_entity_poly.entity_id
_entity_poly.type
_entity_poly.pdbx_seq_one_letter_code
_entity_poly.pdbx_strand_id
1 'polypeptide(L)'
;MDLAQATAHHAPKWLRYSLWVILELALMATDLAEVLGSAIALNLLFKIPIMVAILLTVLDVFLLLLLMKFGFKKIEAIVTTLILTILGIFSYLVVLSSPSIQGIFSGYLPTSTLFESPLPGHESQLTLALGIVGATVMPHNLYLH
;
A
#
# COMPACT_ATOMS: atom_id res chain seq x y z
N MET A 1 -11.41 23.32 -0.23
CA MET A 1 -9.96 23.52 -0.05
C MET A 1 -9.40 22.17 0.29
N ASP A 2 -8.50 21.64 -0.52
CA ASP A 2 -7.75 20.43 -0.18
C ASP A 2 -6.68 20.75 0.90
N LEU A 3 -6.11 19.72 1.53
CA LEU A 3 -5.11 19.90 2.58
C LEU A 3 -3.87 20.66 2.07
N ALA A 4 -3.49 20.47 0.80
CA ALA A 4 -2.35 21.15 0.19
C ALA A 4 -2.57 22.65 0.07
N GLN A 5 -3.77 23.09 -0.29
CA GLN A 5 -4.19 24.48 -0.37
C GLN A 5 -4.23 25.11 1.02
N ALA A 6 -4.73 24.38 2.03
CA ALA A 6 -4.75 24.84 3.41
C ALA A 6 -3.32 25.03 3.95
N THR A 7 -2.44 24.06 3.73
CA THR A 7 -1.02 24.15 4.10
C THR A 7 -0.32 25.28 3.35
N ALA A 8 -0.54 25.41 2.04
CA ALA A 8 0.06 26.48 1.24
C ALA A 8 -0.41 27.89 1.66
N HIS A 9 -1.62 28.01 2.21
CA HIS A 9 -2.17 29.28 2.72
C HIS A 9 -1.59 29.68 4.08
N HIS A 10 -1.22 28.71 4.92
CA HIS A 10 -0.73 28.96 6.28
C HIS A 10 0.81 28.81 6.42
N ALA A 11 1.48 28.21 5.44
CA ALA A 11 2.91 27.93 5.49
C ALA A 11 3.75 28.94 4.68
N PRO A 12 4.98 29.24 5.13
CA PRO A 12 5.92 30.03 4.36
C PRO A 12 6.35 29.29 3.07
N LYS A 13 6.73 30.04 2.03
CA LYS A 13 7.05 29.50 0.69
C LYS A 13 8.09 28.36 0.71
N TRP A 14 9.09 28.43 1.59
CA TRP A 14 10.12 27.38 1.70
C TRP A 14 9.54 26.03 2.15
N LEU A 15 8.66 26.03 3.17
CA LEU A 15 8.05 24.83 3.71
C LEU A 15 7.11 24.17 2.68
N ARG A 16 6.40 24.99 1.90
CA ARG A 16 5.56 24.50 0.79
C ARG A 16 6.36 23.69 -0.23
N TYR A 17 7.51 24.20 -0.68
CA TYR A 17 8.34 23.49 -1.65
C TYR A 17 8.98 22.23 -1.05
N SER A 18 9.43 22.28 0.21
CA SER A 18 9.96 21.08 0.90
C SER A 18 8.90 19.98 1.03
N LEU A 19 7.68 20.33 1.45
CA LEU A 19 6.58 19.38 1.55
C LEU A 19 6.18 18.81 0.20
N TRP A 20 6.19 19.64 -0.85
CA TRP A 20 5.94 19.18 -2.22
C TRP A 20 6.98 18.14 -2.66
N VAL A 21 8.28 18.37 -2.43
CA VAL A 21 9.33 17.39 -2.77
C VAL A 21 9.16 16.08 -2.00
N ILE A 22 8.87 16.16 -0.70
CA ILE A 22 8.65 14.95 0.13
C ILE A 22 7.45 14.16 -0.39
N LEU A 23 6.37 14.85 -0.75
CA LEU A 23 5.16 14.22 -1.28
C LEU A 23 5.43 13.54 -2.63
N GLU A 24 6.16 14.20 -3.53
CA GLU A 24 6.52 13.65 -4.83
C GLU A 24 7.40 12.41 -4.69
N LEU A 25 8.38 12.42 -3.77
CA LEU A 25 9.19 11.25 -3.46
C LEU A 25 8.37 10.10 -2.87
N ALA A 26 7.38 10.40 -2.02
CA ALA A 26 6.48 9.39 -1.47
C ALA A 26 5.58 8.75 -2.54
N LEU A 27 5.11 9.55 -3.50
CA LEU A 27 4.37 9.05 -4.66
C LEU A 27 5.24 8.16 -5.56
N MET A 28 6.46 8.61 -5.88
CA MET A 28 7.43 7.79 -6.64
C MET A 28 7.76 6.46 -5.94
N ALA A 29 7.89 6.45 -4.62
CA ALA A 29 8.14 5.22 -3.86
C ALA A 29 6.95 4.25 -3.91
N THR A 30 5.72 4.77 -3.90
CA THR A 30 4.50 3.96 -3.98
C THR A 30 4.33 3.38 -5.39
N ASP A 31 4.55 4.19 -6.42
CA ASP A 31 4.52 3.78 -7.83
C ASP A 31 5.57 2.70 -8.13
N LEU A 32 6.79 2.85 -7.60
CA LEU A 32 7.83 1.84 -7.73
C LEU A 32 7.41 0.49 -7.12
N ALA A 33 6.71 0.49 -5.98
CA ALA A 33 6.20 -0.73 -5.36
C ALA A 33 5.10 -1.40 -6.23
N GLU A 34 4.23 -0.62 -6.85
CA GLU A 34 3.17 -1.10 -7.76
C GLU A 34 3.77 -1.73 -9.04
N VAL A 35 4.75 -1.05 -9.65
CA VAL A 35 5.47 -1.55 -10.83
C VAL A 35 6.18 -2.87 -10.53
N LEU A 36 6.93 -2.94 -9.42
CA LEU A 36 7.64 -4.16 -9.03
C LEU A 36 6.68 -5.30 -8.69
N GLY A 37 5.62 -5.01 -7.92
CA GLY A 37 4.60 -5.99 -7.57
C GLY A 37 3.91 -6.58 -8.79
N SER A 38 3.50 -5.72 -9.74
CA SER A 38 2.87 -6.12 -10.99
C SER A 38 3.83 -6.91 -11.88
N ALA A 39 5.09 -6.50 -12.00
CA ALA A 39 6.09 -7.22 -12.79
C ALA A 39 6.38 -8.62 -12.23
N ILE A 40 6.49 -8.76 -10.90
CA ILE A 40 6.65 -10.05 -10.22
C ILE A 40 5.41 -10.91 -10.40
N ALA A 41 4.20 -10.34 -10.29
CA ALA A 41 2.96 -11.07 -10.53
C ALA A 41 2.89 -11.63 -11.96
N LEU A 42 3.22 -10.81 -12.97
CA LEU A 42 3.29 -11.23 -14.38
C LEU A 42 4.33 -12.35 -14.59
N ASN A 43 5.50 -12.23 -13.94
CA ASN A 43 6.51 -13.27 -13.98
C ASN A 43 6.03 -14.59 -13.34
N LEU A 44 5.37 -14.54 -12.20
CA LEU A 44 4.92 -15.75 -11.50
C LEU A 44 3.77 -16.44 -12.24
N LEU A 45 2.79 -15.66 -12.74
CA LEU A 45 1.58 -16.14 -13.40
C LEU A 45 1.83 -16.62 -14.84
N PHE A 46 2.53 -15.82 -15.64
CA PHE A 46 2.68 -16.06 -17.08
C PHE A 46 4.10 -16.46 -17.48
N LYS A 47 5.04 -16.54 -16.52
CA LYS A 47 6.47 -16.84 -16.77
C LYS A 47 7.15 -15.85 -17.72
N ILE A 48 6.63 -14.62 -17.79
CA ILE A 48 7.22 -13.54 -18.59
C ILE A 48 8.52 -13.08 -17.92
N PRO A 49 9.64 -12.90 -18.68
CA PRO A 49 10.88 -12.37 -18.12
C PRO A 49 10.67 -11.00 -17.44
N ILE A 50 11.31 -10.78 -16.29
CA ILE A 50 11.09 -9.58 -15.45
C ILE A 50 11.28 -8.28 -16.23
N MET A 51 12.31 -8.16 -17.08
CA MET A 51 12.52 -6.95 -17.88
C MET A 51 11.36 -6.66 -18.84
N VAL A 52 10.77 -7.70 -19.44
CA VAL A 52 9.60 -7.54 -20.30
C VAL A 52 8.38 -7.17 -19.47
N ALA A 53 8.21 -7.78 -18.29
CA ALA A 53 7.12 -7.47 -17.39
C ALA A 53 7.14 -6.01 -16.92
N ILE A 54 8.31 -5.45 -16.57
CA ILE A 54 8.46 -4.02 -16.20
C ILE A 54 8.14 -3.11 -17.39
N LEU A 55 8.53 -3.47 -18.61
CA LEU A 55 8.17 -2.67 -19.79
C LEU A 55 6.66 -2.72 -20.07
N LEU A 56 6.01 -3.84 -19.78
CA LEU A 56 4.57 -3.97 -19.91
C LEU A 56 3.81 -3.15 -18.86
N THR A 57 4.33 -3.00 -17.64
CA THR A 57 3.65 -2.19 -16.62
C THR A 57 3.54 -0.73 -17.06
N VAL A 58 4.49 -0.17 -17.82
CA VAL A 58 4.38 1.20 -18.39
C VAL A 58 3.10 1.42 -19.23
N LEU A 59 2.49 0.34 -19.74
CA LEU A 59 1.23 0.42 -20.48
C LEU A 59 0.02 0.71 -19.58
N ASP A 60 0.16 0.64 -18.26
CA ASP A 60 -0.88 0.97 -17.29
C ASP A 60 -1.38 2.42 -17.42
N VAL A 61 -0.54 3.37 -17.83
CA VAL A 61 -0.95 4.76 -18.10
C VAL A 61 -2.01 4.79 -19.18
N PHE A 62 -1.86 3.99 -20.25
CA PHE A 62 -2.88 3.90 -21.30
C PHE A 62 -4.15 3.22 -20.80
N LEU A 63 -4.02 2.20 -19.93
CA LEU A 63 -5.15 1.56 -19.27
C LEU A 63 -5.92 2.57 -18.41
N LEU A 64 -5.22 3.40 -17.63
CA LEU A 64 -5.81 4.43 -16.78
C LEU A 64 -6.51 5.51 -17.63
N LEU A 65 -5.86 6.00 -18.69
CA LEU A 65 -6.48 6.96 -19.61
C LEU A 65 -7.73 6.41 -20.29
N LEU A 66 -7.72 5.12 -20.64
CA LEU A 66 -8.91 4.42 -21.15
C LEU A 66 -10.00 4.36 -20.07
N LEU A 67 -9.63 4.01 -18.84
CA LEU A 67 -10.55 3.88 -17.72
C LEU A 67 -11.23 5.20 -17.35
N MET A 68 -10.49 6.32 -17.43
CA MET A 68 -11.04 7.66 -17.21
C MET A 68 -12.19 8.01 -18.16
N LYS A 69 -12.23 7.45 -19.39
CA LYS A 69 -13.34 7.68 -20.32
C LYS A 69 -14.66 7.02 -19.89
N PHE A 70 -14.61 6.03 -19.00
CA PHE A 70 -15.79 5.26 -18.58
C PHE A 70 -16.61 5.93 -17.47
N GLY A 71 -16.09 7.00 -16.86
CA GLY A 71 -16.76 7.77 -15.81
C GLY A 71 -16.60 7.18 -14.40
N PHE A 72 -16.69 8.06 -13.39
CA PHE A 72 -16.33 7.75 -11.99
C PHE A 72 -17.05 6.53 -11.39
N LYS A 73 -18.35 6.35 -11.65
CA LYS A 73 -19.11 5.22 -11.08
C LYS A 73 -18.57 3.84 -11.52
N LYS A 74 -18.05 3.74 -12.76
CA LYS A 74 -17.48 2.48 -13.26
C LYS A 74 -16.09 2.23 -12.68
N ILE A 75 -15.30 3.28 -12.50
CA ILE A 75 -13.98 3.22 -11.86
C ILE A 75 -14.13 2.71 -10.42
N GLU A 76 -15.06 3.29 -9.67
CA GLU A 76 -15.35 2.88 -8.29
C GLU A 76 -15.70 1.38 -8.21
N ALA A 77 -16.61 0.91 -9.08
CA ALA A 77 -16.98 -0.51 -9.13
C ALA A 77 -15.79 -1.44 -9.45
N ILE A 78 -14.88 -1.01 -10.33
CA ILE A 78 -13.65 -1.77 -10.65
C ILE A 78 -12.73 -1.85 -9.43
N VAL A 79 -12.49 -0.72 -8.75
CA VAL A 79 -11.67 -0.67 -7.54
C VAL A 79 -12.27 -1.55 -6.44
N THR A 80 -13.58 -1.46 -6.20
CA THR A 80 -14.27 -2.33 -5.23
C THR A 80 -14.13 -3.80 -5.59
N THR A 81 -14.27 -4.15 -6.87
CA THR A 81 -14.09 -5.54 -7.33
C THR A 81 -12.67 -6.04 -7.09
N LEU A 82 -11.65 -5.19 -7.32
CA LEU A 82 -10.25 -5.51 -7.07
C LEU A 82 -9.99 -5.78 -5.58
N ILE A 83 -10.49 -4.89 -4.71
CA ILE A 83 -10.38 -5.03 -3.25
C ILE A 83 -11.05 -6.33 -2.78
N LEU A 84 -12.28 -6.60 -3.23
CA LEU A 84 -13.00 -7.82 -2.87
C LEU A 84 -12.31 -9.09 -3.38
N THR A 85 -11.68 -9.03 -4.55
CA THR A 85 -10.92 -10.16 -5.11
C THR A 85 -9.71 -10.48 -4.23
N ILE A 86 -8.91 -9.48 -3.86
CA ILE A 86 -7.73 -9.66 -2.99
C ILE A 86 -8.17 -10.18 -1.62
N LEU A 87 -9.21 -9.57 -1.03
CA LEU A 87 -9.76 -10.00 0.25
C LEU A 87 -10.29 -11.44 0.18
N GLY A 88 -10.98 -11.82 -0.88
CA GLY A 88 -11.51 -13.16 -1.08
C GLY A 88 -10.40 -14.22 -1.19
N ILE A 89 -9.35 -13.93 -1.96
CA ILE A 89 -8.19 -14.83 -2.12
C ILE A 89 -7.50 -15.06 -0.78
N PHE A 90 -7.17 -13.99 -0.05
CA PHE A 90 -6.50 -14.14 1.25
C PHE A 90 -7.39 -14.79 2.30
N SER A 91 -8.68 -14.45 2.34
CA SER A 91 -9.64 -15.06 3.26
C SER A 91 -9.76 -16.56 3.01
N TYR A 92 -9.82 -16.97 1.74
CA TYR A 92 -9.84 -18.39 1.36
C TYR A 92 -8.57 -19.13 1.83
N LEU A 93 -7.39 -18.54 1.61
CA LEU A 93 -6.12 -19.11 2.05
C LEU A 93 -6.04 -19.23 3.58
N VAL A 94 -6.54 -18.22 4.31
CA VAL A 94 -6.61 -18.25 5.77
C VAL A 94 -7.54 -19.36 6.24
N VAL A 95 -8.74 -19.51 5.68
CA VAL A 95 -9.66 -20.61 6.05
C VAL A 95 -9.02 -21.98 5.82
N LEU A 96 -8.34 -22.16 4.68
CA LEU A 96 -7.64 -23.42 4.36
C LEU A 96 -6.50 -23.73 5.35
N SER A 97 -5.83 -22.70 5.87
CA SER A 97 -4.76 -22.87 6.86
C SER A 97 -5.23 -23.41 8.22
N SER A 98 -6.55 -23.53 8.45
CA SER A 98 -7.16 -24.03 9.70
C SER A 98 -6.61 -23.32 10.96
N PRO A 99 -6.71 -21.97 11.03
CA PRO A 99 -6.08 -21.22 12.11
C PRO A 99 -6.82 -21.45 13.42
N SER A 100 -6.09 -21.37 14.53
CA SER A 100 -6.72 -21.37 15.85
C SER A 100 -7.44 -20.03 16.07
N ILE A 101 -8.78 -20.07 16.10
CA ILE A 101 -9.59 -18.87 16.39
C ILE A 101 -9.20 -18.27 17.74
N GLN A 102 -8.95 -19.12 18.74
CA GLN A 102 -8.47 -18.70 20.06
C GLN A 102 -7.13 -17.94 19.96
N GLY A 103 -6.20 -18.41 19.12
CA GLY A 103 -4.90 -17.79 18.89
C GLY A 103 -5.02 -16.41 18.23
N ILE A 104 -5.90 -16.30 17.24
CA ILE A 104 -6.20 -15.02 16.58
C ILE A 104 -6.75 -14.02 17.60
N PHE A 105 -7.77 -14.39 18.38
CA PHE A 105 -8.35 -13.50 19.39
C PHE A 105 -7.33 -13.10 20.47
N SER A 106 -6.48 -14.04 20.92
CA SER A 106 -5.41 -13.71 21.85
C SER A 106 -4.37 -12.75 21.25
N GLY A 107 -4.09 -12.86 19.94
CA GLY A 107 -3.15 -11.98 19.24
C GLY A 107 -3.67 -10.55 19.03
N TYR A 108 -4.99 -10.35 19.04
CA TYR A 108 -5.59 -9.00 19.03
C TYR A 108 -5.45 -8.28 20.38
N LEU A 109 -5.21 -9.01 21.48
CA LEU A 109 -5.03 -8.40 22.79
C LEU A 109 -3.60 -7.86 22.93
N PRO A 110 -3.43 -6.59 23.36
CA PRO A 110 -2.11 -6.03 23.58
C PRO A 110 -1.40 -6.81 24.70
N THR A 111 -0.23 -7.36 24.39
CA THR A 111 0.55 -8.18 25.31
C THR A 111 1.82 -7.44 25.72
N SER A 112 2.24 -7.58 26.98
CA SER A 112 3.46 -6.95 27.52
C SER A 112 4.76 -7.44 26.86
N THR A 113 4.70 -8.57 26.15
CA THR A 113 5.81 -9.15 25.37
C THR A 113 6.32 -8.22 24.27
N LEU A 114 5.52 -7.23 23.85
CA LEU A 114 5.93 -6.20 22.88
C LEU A 114 7.15 -5.39 23.35
N PHE A 115 7.34 -5.25 24.67
CA PHE A 115 8.44 -4.50 25.27
C PHE A 115 9.59 -5.39 25.76
N GLU A 116 9.51 -6.71 25.53
CA GLU A 116 10.56 -7.65 25.93
C GLU A 116 11.76 -7.60 24.97
N SER A 117 12.94 -7.87 25.52
CA SER A 117 14.18 -7.92 24.74
C SER A 117 14.12 -9.03 23.68
N PRO A 118 14.54 -8.77 22.43
CA PRO A 118 14.48 -9.76 21.36
C PRO A 118 15.30 -11.02 21.71
N LEU A 119 14.76 -12.17 21.33
CA LEU A 119 15.50 -13.43 21.31
C LEU A 119 16.67 -13.34 20.31
N PRO A 120 17.80 -14.03 20.55
CA PRO A 120 18.94 -14.00 19.63
C PRO A 120 18.53 -14.46 18.22
N GLY A 121 18.66 -13.59 17.23
CA GLY A 121 18.32 -13.89 15.83
C GLY A 121 16.91 -13.48 15.38
N HIS A 122 16.15 -12.76 16.20
CA HIS A 122 14.84 -12.21 15.83
C HIS A 122 14.80 -10.68 15.93
N GLU A 123 14.11 -10.05 14.97
CA GLU A 123 13.75 -8.63 15.03
C GLU A 123 12.94 -8.36 16.30
N SER A 124 13.16 -7.21 16.94
CA SER A 124 12.37 -6.82 18.08
C SER A 124 10.90 -6.67 17.67
N GLN A 125 10.00 -7.28 18.44
CA GLN A 125 8.55 -7.10 18.26
C GLN A 125 8.16 -5.62 18.31
N LEU A 126 8.88 -4.82 19.10
CA LEU A 126 8.72 -3.37 19.18
C LEU A 126 9.03 -2.70 17.84
N THR A 127 10.14 -3.06 17.19
CA THR A 127 10.53 -2.52 15.87
C THR A 127 9.48 -2.84 14.81
N LEU A 128 8.98 -4.07 14.79
CA LEU A 128 7.90 -4.48 13.87
C LEU A 128 6.62 -3.71 14.15
N ALA A 129 6.22 -3.55 15.42
CA ALA A 129 5.03 -2.79 15.80
C ALA A 129 5.14 -1.31 15.41
N LEU A 130 6.28 -0.66 15.70
CA LEU A 130 6.57 0.71 15.26
C LEU A 130 6.55 0.83 13.73
N GLY A 131 7.08 -0.18 13.02
CA GLY A 131 7.07 -0.25 11.56
C GLY A 131 5.65 -0.32 11.00
N ILE A 132 4.78 -1.18 11.56
CA ILE A 132 3.37 -1.28 11.16
C ILE A 132 2.66 0.05 11.40
N VAL A 133 2.80 0.63 12.60
CA VAL A 133 2.19 1.93 12.93
C VAL A 133 2.66 3.01 11.95
N GLY A 134 3.95 3.09 11.67
CA GLY A 134 4.51 4.06 10.73
C GLY A 134 4.03 3.85 9.29
N ALA A 135 3.85 2.60 8.86
CA ALA A 135 3.41 2.27 7.50
C ALA A 135 1.93 2.55 7.24
N THR A 136 1.07 2.55 8.27
CA THR A 136 -0.39 2.74 8.08
C THR A 136 -0.78 4.14 7.61
N VAL A 137 0.05 5.15 7.85
CA VAL A 137 -0.23 6.53 7.47
C VAL A 137 0.48 6.83 6.14
N MET A 138 -0.25 6.75 5.02
CA MET A 138 0.25 7.11 3.70
C MET A 138 0.04 8.62 3.46
N PRO A 139 1.08 9.47 3.52
CA PRO A 139 0.92 10.93 3.57
C PRO A 139 0.25 11.50 2.32
N HIS A 140 0.44 10.86 1.17
CA HIS A 140 -0.17 11.30 -0.09
C HIS A 140 -1.69 11.10 -0.12
N ASN A 141 -2.20 10.08 0.58
CA ASN A 141 -3.64 9.84 0.63
C ASN A 141 -4.37 10.93 1.43
N LEU A 142 -3.70 11.57 2.41
CA LEU A 142 -4.24 12.71 3.16
C LEU A 142 -4.43 13.97 2.33
N TYR A 143 -3.71 14.11 1.21
CA TYR A 143 -3.88 15.23 0.29
C TYR A 143 -4.96 14.95 -0.77
N LEU A 144 -5.32 13.68 -0.97
CA LEU A 144 -6.32 13.24 -1.95
C LEU A 144 -7.75 13.21 -1.37
N HIS A 145 -7.88 13.04 -0.06
CA HIS A 145 -9.14 13.13 0.70
C HIS A 145 -9.45 14.56 1.15
#